data_AF-A0A497PM10-F1
#
_entry.id   AF-A0A497PM10-F1
#
_cell.length_a   1.000
_cell.length_b   1.000
_cell.length_c   1.000
_cell.angle_alpha   90.00
_cell.angle_beta   90.00
_cell.angle_gamma   90.00
#
_symmetry.space_group_name_H-M   'P 1'
#
loop_
_entity.id
_entity.type
_entity.pdbx_description
1 polymer ?
#
loop_
_entity_poly.entity_id
_entity_poly.type
_entity_poly.pdbx_seq_one_letter_code
_entity_poly.pdbx_strand_id
1 'polypeptide(L)'
;MKIDEKKCVDCQLCMAYCPVGAIKSLDKDVYVDQDLCVECAVCLKSGVCSQKAFYQPPMEWPRILRSQFSDPLVSHPVTGIMGRGTAEMKTNDVTGRFREGEVGFAIE
;
A
#
# COMPACT_ATOMS: atom_id res chain seq x y z
N MET A 1 -1.77 5.71 8.04
CA MET A 1 -1.67 4.38 8.71
C MET A 1 -1.12 4.57 10.11
N LYS A 2 -1.68 3.93 11.14
CA LYS A 2 -1.19 4.03 12.53
C LYS A 2 -1.05 2.65 13.19
N ILE A 3 -0.30 2.60 14.28
CA ILE A 3 -0.09 1.41 15.12
C ILE A 3 -0.74 1.68 16.48
N ASP A 4 -1.51 0.73 16.98
CA ASP A 4 -2.02 0.71 18.34
C ASP A 4 -0.91 0.25 19.29
N GLU A 5 -0.35 1.20 20.05
CA GLU A 5 0.75 0.99 20.99
C GLU A 5 0.42 -0.06 22.06
N LYS A 6 -0.85 -0.23 22.42
CA LYS A 6 -1.28 -1.22 23.43
C LYS A 6 -1.25 -2.65 22.91
N LYS A 7 -1.29 -2.82 21.60
CA LYS A 7 -1.25 -4.14 20.93
C LYS A 7 0.11 -4.45 20.35
N CYS A 8 0.90 -3.43 20.02
CA CYS A 8 2.23 -3.61 19.47
C CYS A 8 3.14 -4.27 20.52
N VAL A 9 3.93 -5.24 20.09
CA VAL A 9 4.90 -5.98 20.92
C VAL A 9 6.34 -5.78 20.45
N ASP A 10 6.60 -4.76 19.62
CA ASP A 10 7.92 -4.44 19.05
C ASP A 10 8.68 -5.63 18.45
N CYS A 11 7.97 -6.52 17.72
CA CYS A 11 8.61 -7.66 17.05
C CYS A 11 9.29 -7.30 15.72
N GLN A 12 9.08 -6.09 15.21
CA GLN A 12 9.71 -5.50 14.01
C GLN A 12 9.50 -6.24 12.67
N LEU A 13 8.76 -7.35 12.65
CA LEU A 13 8.48 -8.14 11.44
C LEU A 13 7.79 -7.33 10.32
N CYS A 14 7.00 -6.33 10.69
CA CYS A 14 6.28 -5.49 9.74
C CYS A 14 7.20 -4.57 8.92
N MET A 15 8.43 -4.29 9.37
CA MET A 15 9.35 -3.37 8.68
C MET A 15 9.66 -3.83 7.26
N ALA A 16 9.88 -5.14 7.06
CA ALA A 16 10.16 -5.73 5.75
C ALA A 16 8.96 -5.65 4.76
N TYR A 17 7.75 -5.43 5.27
CA TYR A 17 6.53 -5.35 4.45
C TYR A 17 6.23 -3.92 3.98
N CYS A 18 6.98 -2.92 4.45
CA CYS A 18 6.78 -1.54 3.99
C CYS A 18 7.65 -1.25 2.75
N PRO A 19 7.07 -1.17 1.55
CA PRO A 19 7.86 -0.97 0.32
C PRO A 19 8.55 0.40 0.25
N VAL A 20 8.09 1.37 1.04
CA VAL A 20 8.61 2.74 1.09
C VAL A 20 9.41 3.04 2.36
N GLY A 21 9.68 2.01 3.19
CA GLY A 21 10.47 2.19 4.42
C GLY A 21 9.85 3.14 5.46
N ALA A 22 8.52 3.31 5.45
CA ALA A 22 7.82 4.20 6.38
C ALA A 22 7.67 3.61 7.80
N ILE A 23 7.89 2.31 8.00
CA ILE A 23 7.84 1.69 9.33
C ILE A 23 9.24 1.72 9.92
N LYS A 24 9.41 2.43 11.05
CA LYS A 24 10.68 2.67 11.73
C LYS A 24 10.61 2.19 13.17
N SER A 25 11.77 1.99 13.78
CA SER A 25 11.91 1.67 15.21
C SER A 25 12.88 2.66 15.86
N LEU A 26 12.52 3.19 17.02
CA LEU A 26 13.38 4.02 17.87
C LEU A 26 13.12 3.63 19.33
N ASP A 27 14.19 3.37 20.10
CA ASP A 27 14.11 3.10 21.55
C ASP A 27 13.07 2.05 21.99
N LYS A 28 12.88 0.99 21.19
CA LYS A 28 11.90 -0.10 21.37
C LYS A 28 10.44 0.27 21.07
N ASP A 29 10.22 1.34 20.33
CA ASP A 29 8.91 1.70 19.79
C ASP A 29 8.90 1.64 18.26
N VAL A 30 8.04 0.79 17.71
CA VAL A 30 7.76 0.75 16.27
C VAL A 30 6.70 1.78 15.93
N TYR A 31 7.00 2.66 14.99
CA TYR A 31 6.09 3.70 14.53
C TYR A 31 6.04 3.79 13.00
N VAL A 32 5.01 4.46 12.49
CA VAL A 32 4.84 4.74 11.06
C VAL A 32 5.14 6.22 10.81
N ASP A 33 6.20 6.48 10.06
CA ASP A 33 6.52 7.78 9.49
C ASP A 33 5.39 8.21 8.54
N GLN A 34 4.63 9.22 8.95
CA GLN A 34 3.44 9.66 8.22
C GLN A 34 3.76 10.40 6.92
N ASP A 35 4.99 10.93 6.79
CA ASP A 35 5.41 11.67 5.61
C ASP A 35 5.85 10.70 4.50
N LEU A 36 6.52 9.61 4.87
CA LEU A 36 6.89 8.54 3.95
C LEU A 36 5.72 7.60 3.61
N CYS A 37 4.74 7.43 4.52
CA CYS A 37 3.66 6.49 4.30
C CYS A 37 2.74 6.90 3.13
N VAL A 38 2.67 6.05 2.11
CA VAL A 38 1.81 6.21 0.92
C VAL A 38 0.42 5.57 1.07
N GLU A 39 0.03 5.15 2.28
CA GLU A 39 -1.31 4.60 2.55
C GLU A 39 -1.71 3.37 1.69
N CYS A 40 -0.74 2.55 1.28
CA CYS A 40 -0.98 1.34 0.48
C CYS A 40 -1.60 0.16 1.24
N ALA A 41 -1.77 0.29 2.56
CA ALA A 41 -2.35 -0.71 3.47
C ALA A 41 -1.70 -2.11 3.48
N VAL A 42 -0.53 -2.33 2.86
CA VAL A 42 0.14 -3.64 2.81
C VAL A 42 0.47 -4.16 4.22
N CYS A 43 0.94 -3.31 5.13
CA CYS A 43 1.24 -3.71 6.51
C CYS A 43 -0.01 -4.18 7.30
N LEU A 44 -1.18 -3.66 6.96
CA LEU A 44 -2.45 -4.08 7.54
C LEU A 44 -2.96 -5.37 6.87
N LYS A 45 -2.92 -5.44 5.53
CA LYS A 45 -3.55 -6.50 4.73
C LYS A 45 -2.73 -7.79 4.63
N SER A 46 -1.41 -7.69 4.74
CA SER A 46 -0.50 -8.85 4.68
C SER A 46 -0.69 -9.81 5.86
N GLY A 47 -1.31 -9.37 6.96
CA GLY A 47 -1.45 -10.18 8.17
C GLY A 47 -0.13 -10.41 8.92
N VAL A 48 0.95 -9.71 8.55
CA VAL A 48 2.27 -9.84 9.21
C VAL A 48 2.21 -9.56 10.71
N CYS A 49 1.33 -8.65 11.13
CA CYS A 49 1.14 -8.31 12.54
C CYS A 49 0.15 -9.28 13.19
N SER A 50 0.65 -10.29 13.92
CA SER A 50 -0.18 -11.25 14.65
C SER A 50 -1.09 -10.58 15.70
N GLN A 51 -0.68 -9.43 16.24
CA GLN A 51 -1.44 -8.65 17.22
C GLN A 51 -2.53 -7.77 16.60
N LYS A 52 -2.58 -7.68 15.26
CA LYS A 52 -3.52 -6.80 14.53
C LYS A 52 -3.47 -5.36 15.05
N ALA A 53 -2.25 -4.85 15.30
CA ALA A 53 -2.01 -3.52 15.85
C ALA A 53 -2.17 -2.40 14.81
N PHE A 54 -2.08 -2.69 13.52
CA PHE A 54 -2.28 -1.69 12.47
C PHE A 54 -3.74 -1.29 12.33
N TYR A 55 -3.98 -0.01 12.07
CA TYR A 55 -5.29 0.52 11.70
C TYR A 55 -5.16 1.76 10.80
N GLN A 56 -6.17 1.97 9.95
CA GLN A 56 -6.23 3.12 9.06
C GLN A 56 -7.28 4.11 9.61
N PRO A 57 -6.85 5.28 10.14
CA PRO A 57 -7.80 6.32 10.53
C PRO A 57 -8.53 6.89 9.30
N PRO A 58 -9.71 7.51 9.47
CA PRO A 58 -10.35 8.25 8.39
C PRO A 58 -9.39 9.31 7.84
N MET A 59 -9.28 9.38 6.52
CA MET A 59 -8.37 10.29 5.83
C MET A 59 -9.17 11.41 5.17
N GLU A 60 -8.66 12.63 5.28
CA GLU A 60 -9.20 13.80 4.60
C GLU A 60 -8.36 14.17 3.38
N TRP A 61 -8.89 15.10 2.58
CA TRP A 61 -8.15 15.70 1.47
C TRP A 61 -6.93 16.48 1.99
N PRO A 62 -5.74 16.40 1.37
CA PRO A 62 -5.39 15.62 0.16
C PRO A 62 -4.85 14.22 0.46
N ARG A 63 -4.73 13.81 1.74
CA ARG A 63 -4.11 12.53 2.13
C ARG A 63 -4.83 11.32 1.55
N ILE A 64 -6.15 11.40 1.37
CA ILE A 64 -6.95 10.33 0.76
C ILE A 64 -6.46 9.90 -0.63
N LEU A 65 -5.86 10.82 -1.40
CA LEU A 65 -5.29 10.53 -2.71
C LEU A 65 -4.21 9.43 -2.63
N ARG A 66 -3.39 9.44 -1.57
CA ARG A 66 -2.35 8.43 -1.37
C ARG A 66 -2.94 7.02 -1.36
N SER A 67 -4.04 6.83 -0.62
CA SER A 67 -4.70 5.53 -0.53
C SER A 67 -5.35 5.14 -1.86
N GLN A 68 -5.98 6.08 -2.57
CA GLN A 68 -6.66 5.81 -3.84
C GLN A 68 -5.70 5.34 -4.94
N PHE A 69 -4.47 5.88 -4.97
CA PHE A 69 -3.48 5.55 -6.01
C PHE A 69 -2.49 4.46 -5.59
N SER A 70 -2.25 4.28 -4.29
CA SER A 70 -1.21 3.35 -3.81
C SER A 70 -1.75 2.01 -3.32
N ASP A 71 -3.01 1.95 -2.87
CA ASP A 71 -3.61 0.70 -2.39
C ASP A 71 -4.07 -0.16 -3.58
N PRO A 72 -3.52 -1.37 -3.78
CA PRO A 72 -3.88 -2.23 -4.91
C PRO A 72 -5.33 -2.72 -4.92
N LEU A 73 -6.04 -2.64 -3.80
CA LEU A 73 -7.41 -3.18 -3.67
C LEU A 73 -8.49 -2.11 -3.59
N VAL A 74 -8.11 -0.83 -3.44
CA VAL A 74 -9.08 0.27 -3.42
C VAL A 74 -9.39 0.65 -4.86
N SER A 75 -10.69 0.86 -5.15
CA SER A 75 -11.13 1.45 -6.41
C SER A 75 -11.07 2.97 -6.31
N HIS A 76 -10.63 3.61 -7.39
CA HIS A 76 -10.71 5.06 -7.48
C HIS A 76 -12.19 5.47 -7.62
N PRO A 77 -12.69 6.43 -6.80
CA PRO A 77 -14.13 6.71 -6.69
C PRO A 77 -14.77 7.21 -7.99
N VAL A 78 -13.99 7.83 -8.88
CA VAL A 78 -14.50 8.37 -10.15
C VAL A 78 -14.42 7.36 -11.30
N THR A 79 -13.31 6.64 -11.42
CA THR A 79 -13.04 5.78 -12.58
C THR A 79 -13.47 4.34 -12.34
N GLY A 80 -13.66 3.94 -11.08
CA GLY A 80 -14.00 2.56 -10.71
C GLY A 80 -12.87 1.55 -10.92
N ILE A 81 -11.75 1.97 -11.51
CA ILE A 81 -10.59 1.12 -11.76
C ILE A 81 -9.95 0.77 -10.42
N MET A 82 -9.68 -0.52 -10.21
CA MET A 82 -9.09 -1.04 -9.00
C MET A 82 -7.56 -1.06 -9.08
N GLY A 83 -6.91 -0.64 -8.01
CA GLY A 83 -5.48 -0.83 -7.76
C GLY A 83 -4.52 0.05 -8.56
N ARG A 84 -3.21 -0.15 -8.35
CA ARG A 84 -2.14 0.67 -8.93
C ARG A 84 -1.93 0.45 -10.43
N GLY A 85 -1.97 1.49 -11.26
CA GLY A 85 -1.80 1.38 -12.71
C GLY A 85 -3.09 1.05 -13.47
N THR A 86 -3.06 1.14 -14.80
CA THR A 86 -4.25 0.95 -15.63
C THR A 86 -4.65 -0.52 -15.83
N ALA A 87 -5.93 -0.75 -16.17
CA ALA A 87 -6.44 -2.10 -16.42
C ALA A 87 -5.78 -2.76 -17.65
N GLU A 88 -5.40 -1.97 -18.64
CA GLU A 88 -4.76 -2.41 -19.86
C GLU A 88 -3.40 -3.05 -19.59
N MET A 89 -2.59 -2.46 -18.70
CA MET A 89 -1.26 -3.01 -18.39
C MET A 89 -1.36 -4.25 -17.49
N LYS A 90 -2.28 -4.25 -16.51
CA LYS A 90 -2.48 -5.37 -15.58
C LYS A 90 -2.98 -6.65 -16.23
N THR A 91 -3.72 -6.54 -17.34
CA THR A 91 -4.35 -7.67 -18.01
C THR A 91 -3.56 -8.15 -19.22
N ASN A 92 -2.36 -7.64 -19.45
CA ASN A 92 -1.57 -8.03 -20.62
C ASN A 92 -1.21 -9.53 -20.60
N ASP A 93 -1.00 -10.10 -19.42
CA ASP A 93 -0.74 -11.53 -19.20
C ASP A 93 -1.88 -12.44 -19.69
N VAL A 94 -3.13 -11.99 -19.58
CA VAL A 94 -4.32 -12.73 -20.02
C VAL A 94 -4.89 -12.29 -21.37
N THR A 95 -4.68 -11.03 -21.77
CA THR A 95 -5.18 -10.47 -23.03
C THR A 95 -4.18 -10.63 -24.19
N GLY A 96 -2.90 -10.80 -23.89
CA GLY A 96 -1.84 -10.89 -24.91
C GLY A 96 -1.72 -9.61 -25.75
N ARG A 97 -1.91 -8.44 -25.14
CA ARG A 97 -1.92 -7.14 -25.83
C ARG A 97 -0.59 -6.82 -26.51
N PHE A 98 0.52 -7.29 -25.93
CA PHE A 98 1.85 -7.31 -26.52
C PHE A 98 2.35 -8.76 -26.62
N ARG A 99 2.81 -9.15 -27.81
CA ARG A 99 3.33 -10.50 -28.09
C ARG A 99 4.82 -10.59 -27.77
N GLU A 100 5.34 -11.82 -27.76
CA GLU A 100 6.77 -12.06 -27.62
C GLU A 100 7.55 -11.31 -28.72
N GLY A 101 8.55 -10.52 -28.31
CA GLY A 101 9.32 -9.65 -29.20
C GLY A 101 8.75 -8.25 -29.42
N GLU A 102 7.56 -7.94 -28.91
CA GLU A 102 6.97 -6.60 -28.97
C GLU A 102 7.23 -5.81 -27.67
N VAL A 103 7.41 -4.49 -27.79
CA VAL A 103 7.53 -3.57 -26.66
C VAL A 103 6.40 -2.55 -26.72
N GLY A 104 5.62 -2.49 -25.64
CA GLY A 104 4.55 -1.52 -25.45
C GLY A 104 4.92 -0.45 -24.44
N PHE A 105 4.60 0.80 -24.74
CA PHE A 105 4.68 1.91 -23.79
C PHE A 105 3.27 2.36 -23.42
N ALA A 106 2.98 2.39 -22.12
CA ALA A 106 1.80 3.07 -21.59
C ALA A 106 2.27 4.34 -20.88
N ILE A 107 1.56 5.44 -21.12
CA ILE A 107 1.82 6.74 -20.50
C ILE A 107 0.58 7.06 -19.66
N GLU A 108 0.76 7.07 -18.34
CA GLU A 108 -0.25 7.39 -17.33
C GLU A 108 0.20 8.56 -16.44
#